data_AF-A0A2L0B2Y9-F1
#
_entry.id   AF-A0A2L0B2Y9-F1
#
_cell.length_a   1.000
_cell.length_b   1.000
_cell.length_c   1.000
_cell.angle_alpha   90.00
_cell.angle_beta   90.00
_cell.angle_gamma   90.00
#
_symmetry.space_group_name_H-M   'P 1'
#
loop_
_entity.id
_entity.type
_entity.pdbx_description
1 polymer ?
#
loop_
_entity_poly.entity_id
_entity_poly.type
_entity_poly.pdbx_seq_one_letter_code
_entity_poly.pdbx_strand_id
1 'polypeptide(L)'
;PAIRIEPPAAIPSQDPRKKPPEKQPVQEMDEEEEEQKMREVSGLARTGKLFGGLVNDLKRKMPWYLSDFKDAMATQCIASWIFLYFACLSPIITFGGLLSHATGKNMAAMESLVSGFVCGMGYGLFGGQPLTILGSTGPVLVFETIVYDFSIGMHWDYLSFRFWIGTWISIILVILVAIDASAL
;
A
#
# COMPACT_ATOMS: atom_id res chain seq x y z
N PRO A 1 9.03 -27.03 71.27
CA PRO A 1 8.88 -28.46 70.88
C PRO A 1 8.99 -28.62 69.35
N ALA A 2 10.16 -29.04 68.86
CA ALA A 2 10.37 -29.38 67.46
C ALA A 2 9.85 -30.80 67.22
N ILE A 3 8.67 -30.92 66.63
CA ILE A 3 8.09 -32.22 66.24
C ILE A 3 8.75 -32.64 64.94
N ARG A 4 9.69 -33.59 65.05
CA ARG A 4 10.32 -34.27 63.91
C ARG A 4 9.33 -35.29 63.38
N ILE A 5 8.76 -35.03 62.21
CA ILE A 5 7.89 -35.97 61.47
C ILE A 5 8.80 -36.93 60.70
N GLU A 6 8.69 -38.23 60.96
CA GLU A 6 9.43 -39.23 60.18
C GLU A 6 8.84 -39.38 58.77
N PRO A 7 9.67 -39.60 57.74
CA PRO A 7 9.20 -39.68 56.37
C PRO A 7 8.39 -40.97 56.14
N PRO A 8 7.33 -40.91 55.32
CA PRO A 8 6.41 -42.03 55.10
C PRO A 8 7.10 -43.22 54.41
N ALA A 9 6.78 -44.43 54.86
CA ALA A 9 7.41 -45.69 54.43
C ALA A 9 7.07 -46.12 52.99
N ALA A 10 6.14 -45.45 52.31
CA ALA A 10 5.84 -45.72 50.91
C ALA A 10 5.52 -44.42 50.18
N ILE A 11 6.26 -44.17 49.11
CA ILE A 11 6.04 -43.06 48.19
C ILE A 11 4.85 -43.45 47.29
N PRO A 12 3.81 -42.60 47.14
CA PRO A 12 2.70 -42.87 46.22
C PRO A 12 3.21 -43.12 44.80
N SER A 13 2.56 -44.02 44.06
CA SER A 13 2.91 -44.29 42.65
C SER A 13 2.91 -42.99 41.85
N GLN A 14 4.02 -42.76 41.14
CA GLN A 14 4.20 -41.61 40.23
C GLN A 14 3.65 -41.87 38.82
N ASP A 15 2.91 -42.95 38.60
CA ASP A 15 2.33 -43.27 37.30
C ASP A 15 1.46 -42.15 36.70
N PRO A 16 0.63 -41.40 37.46
CA PRO A 16 -0.11 -40.27 36.88
C PRO A 16 0.80 -39.09 36.51
N ARG A 17 2.03 -39.01 37.02
CA ARG A 17 3.02 -37.96 36.68
C ARG A 17 3.87 -38.31 35.46
N LYS A 18 3.92 -39.59 35.04
CA LYS A 18 4.66 -40.04 33.84
C LYS A 18 3.86 -39.93 32.54
N LYS A 19 2.54 -39.76 32.61
CA LYS A 19 1.77 -39.39 31.42
C LYS A 19 2.02 -37.91 31.14
N PRO A 20 2.54 -37.53 29.96
CA PRO A 20 2.50 -36.15 29.53
C PRO A 20 1.05 -35.68 29.67
N PRO A 21 0.78 -34.44 30.12
CA PRO A 21 -0.56 -33.88 29.95
C PRO A 21 -0.94 -34.11 28.49
N GLU A 22 -2.08 -34.75 28.28
CA GLU A 22 -2.69 -34.85 26.97
C GLU A 22 -2.63 -33.43 26.42
N LYS A 23 -1.84 -33.23 25.36
CA LYS A 23 -1.75 -31.93 24.71
C LYS A 23 -3.20 -31.64 24.34
N GLN A 24 -3.86 -30.78 25.12
CA GLN A 24 -4.90 -29.94 24.54
C GLN A 24 -4.28 -29.47 23.24
N PRO A 25 -4.93 -29.66 22.09
CA PRO A 25 -4.37 -29.15 20.86
C PRO A 25 -4.16 -27.67 21.15
N VAL A 26 -2.89 -27.30 21.32
CA VAL A 26 -2.48 -25.95 21.04
C VAL A 26 -2.92 -25.86 19.60
N GLN A 27 -4.07 -25.21 19.39
CA GLN A 27 -4.35 -24.63 18.10
C GLN A 27 -3.16 -23.70 17.90
N GLU A 28 -2.08 -24.24 17.35
CA GLU A 28 -1.32 -23.55 16.34
C GLU A 28 -2.42 -23.16 15.34
N MET A 29 -3.03 -22.00 15.58
CA MET A 29 -3.74 -21.30 14.53
C MET A 29 -2.67 -21.15 13.47
N ASP A 30 -2.77 -21.97 12.42
CA ASP A 30 -1.87 -21.90 11.28
C ASP A 30 -1.79 -20.42 10.90
N GLU A 31 -0.61 -19.81 11.07
CA GLU A 31 -0.39 -18.41 10.73
C GLU A 31 -0.81 -18.15 9.27
N GLU A 32 -0.68 -19.18 8.42
CA GLU A 32 -1.16 -19.23 7.04
C GLU A 32 -2.70 -19.19 6.92
N GLU A 33 -3.46 -19.85 7.81
CA GLU A 33 -4.92 -19.77 7.84
C GLU A 33 -5.41 -18.41 8.35
N GLU A 34 -4.74 -17.82 9.33
CA GLU A 34 -5.05 -16.46 9.79
C GLU A 34 -4.70 -15.42 8.73
N GLU A 35 -3.58 -15.58 8.02
CA GLU A 35 -3.23 -14.75 6.88
C GLU A 35 -4.26 -14.89 5.76
N GLN A 36 -4.71 -16.11 5.44
CA GLN A 36 -5.76 -16.34 4.45
C GLN A 36 -7.09 -15.74 4.89
N LYS A 37 -7.51 -15.91 6.15
CA LYS A 37 -8.71 -15.27 6.69
C LYS A 37 -8.58 -13.74 6.65
N MET A 38 -7.41 -13.18 6.95
CA MET A 38 -7.16 -11.75 6.81
C MET A 38 -7.16 -11.29 5.35
N ARG A 39 -6.64 -12.08 4.40
CA ARG A 39 -6.71 -11.79 2.96
C ARG A 39 -8.13 -11.87 2.42
N GLU A 40 -8.93 -12.82 2.88
CA GLU A 40 -10.36 -12.92 2.55
C GLU A 40 -11.16 -11.74 3.13
N VAL A 41 -10.95 -11.41 4.41
CA VAL A 41 -11.58 -10.27 5.10
C VAL A 41 -11.14 -8.93 4.48
N SER A 42 -9.89 -8.82 4.03
CA SER A 42 -9.37 -7.66 3.29
C SER A 42 -9.66 -7.70 1.79
N GLY A 43 -10.34 -8.74 1.28
CA GLY A 43 -10.84 -8.79 -0.11
C GLY A 43 -9.77 -9.03 -1.17
N LEU A 44 -8.57 -9.45 -0.74
CA LEU A 44 -7.46 -9.89 -1.57
C LEU A 44 -7.66 -11.35 -2.05
N ALA A 45 -8.88 -11.89 -1.95
CA ALA A 45 -9.25 -13.19 -2.51
C ALA A 45 -9.88 -12.99 -3.89
N ARG A 46 -9.53 -13.87 -4.86
CA ARG A 46 -10.10 -13.81 -6.22
C ARG A 46 -11.62 -13.87 -6.17
N THR A 47 -12.30 -12.84 -6.65
CA THR A 47 -13.78 -12.82 -6.65
C THR A 47 -14.40 -13.57 -7.83
N GLY A 48 -13.61 -13.90 -8.87
CA GLY A 48 -14.05 -14.66 -10.04
C GLY A 48 -15.01 -13.90 -10.96
N LYS A 49 -15.20 -12.60 -10.75
CA LYS A 49 -16.03 -11.70 -11.57
C LYS A 49 -15.16 -10.56 -12.08
N LEU A 50 -15.39 -10.13 -13.33
CA LEU A 50 -14.71 -8.95 -13.85
C LEU A 50 -15.01 -7.74 -12.96
N PHE A 51 -13.97 -7.03 -12.51
CA PHE A 51 -14.04 -5.90 -11.56
C PHE A 51 -14.63 -6.23 -10.18
N GLY A 52 -14.72 -7.50 -9.80
CA GLY A 52 -15.34 -7.87 -8.52
C GLY A 52 -14.56 -7.39 -7.30
N GLY A 53 -13.22 -7.37 -7.36
CA GLY A 53 -12.36 -6.77 -6.33
C GLY A 53 -12.62 -5.27 -6.17
N LEU A 54 -12.66 -4.52 -7.27
CA LEU A 54 -12.92 -3.07 -7.25
C LEU A 54 -14.29 -2.73 -6.64
N VAL A 55 -15.33 -3.51 -6.97
CA VAL A 55 -16.68 -3.30 -6.40
C VAL A 55 -16.70 -3.59 -4.90
N ASN A 56 -15.97 -4.62 -4.45
CA ASN A 56 -15.84 -4.93 -3.02
C ASN A 56 -15.11 -3.83 -2.25
N ASP A 57 -14.04 -3.27 -2.82
CA ASP A 57 -13.30 -2.15 -2.24
C ASP A 57 -14.19 -0.91 -2.10
N LEU A 58 -14.97 -0.59 -3.14
CA LEU A 58 -15.90 0.54 -3.10
C LEU A 58 -16.98 0.34 -2.04
N LYS A 59 -17.56 -0.87 -1.97
CA LYS A 59 -18.60 -1.20 -0.98
C LYS A 59 -18.10 -1.05 0.46
N ARG A 60 -16.83 -1.39 0.72
CA ARG A 60 -16.19 -1.24 2.03
C ARG A 60 -15.86 0.20 2.36
N LYS A 61 -15.42 1.00 1.39
CA LYS A 61 -15.04 2.40 1.61
C LYS A 61 -16.25 3.35 1.75
N MET A 62 -17.31 3.11 0.99
CA MET A 62 -18.50 3.97 0.92
C MET A 62 -19.09 4.43 2.28
N PRO A 63 -19.24 3.58 3.33
CA PRO A 63 -19.75 4.04 4.61
C PRO A 63 -18.82 5.02 5.35
N TRP A 64 -17.50 4.90 5.16
CA TRP A 64 -16.50 5.73 5.84
C TRP A 64 -16.29 7.09 5.17
N TYR A 65 -16.56 7.18 3.87
CA TYR A 65 -16.29 8.38 3.07
C TYR A 65 -16.87 9.68 3.66
N LEU A 66 -18.10 9.63 4.19
CA LEU A 66 -18.73 10.79 4.84
C LEU A 66 -18.17 11.08 6.24
N SER A 67 -17.66 10.06 6.94
CA SER A 67 -16.98 10.23 8.23
C SER A 67 -15.63 10.92 8.03
N ASP A 68 -14.87 10.53 7.01
CA ASP A 68 -13.54 11.06 6.72
C ASP A 68 -13.54 12.60 6.60
N PHE A 69 -14.57 13.19 5.96
CA PHE A 69 -14.69 14.66 5.86
C PHE A 69 -15.04 15.33 7.19
N LYS A 70 -15.81 14.66 8.06
CA LYS A 70 -16.13 15.19 9.40
C LYS A 70 -14.92 15.11 10.31
N ASP A 71 -14.19 14.01 10.26
CA ASP A 71 -12.99 13.76 11.08
C ASP A 71 -11.85 14.70 10.67
N ALA A 72 -11.77 15.08 9.39
CA ALA A 72 -10.81 16.07 8.89
C ALA A 72 -10.99 17.49 9.45
N MET A 73 -12.11 17.81 10.12
CA MET A 73 -12.35 19.13 10.73
C MET A 73 -11.60 19.35 12.06
N ALA A 74 -10.87 18.36 12.57
CA ALA A 74 -10.08 18.52 13.78
C ALA A 74 -8.92 19.52 13.56
N THR A 75 -8.67 20.41 14.54
CA THR A 75 -7.61 21.43 14.46
C THR A 75 -6.21 20.85 14.26
N GLN A 76 -5.97 19.61 14.71
CA GLN A 76 -4.71 18.88 14.51
C GLN A 76 -4.44 18.56 13.02
N CYS A 77 -5.48 18.46 12.19
CA CYS A 77 -5.34 18.22 10.75
C CYS A 77 -4.68 19.42 10.05
N ILE A 78 -4.88 20.64 10.56
CA ILE A 78 -4.26 21.86 9.98
C ILE A 78 -2.74 21.82 10.11
N ALA A 79 -2.23 21.42 11.28
CA ALA A 79 -0.79 21.27 11.51
C ALA A 79 -0.19 20.19 10.59
N SER A 80 -0.88 19.06 10.46
CA SER A 80 -0.47 17.96 9.58
C SER A 80 -0.48 18.37 8.11
N TRP A 81 -1.47 19.16 7.68
CA TRP A 81 -1.57 19.68 6.31
C TRP A 81 -0.42 20.61 5.97
N ILE A 82 -0.09 21.57 6.83
CA ILE A 82 1.05 22.49 6.62
C ILE A 82 2.37 21.71 6.58
N PHE A 83 2.57 20.78 7.51
CA PHE A 83 3.77 19.93 7.54
C PHE A 83 3.92 19.11 6.25
N LEU A 84 2.85 18.42 5.84
CA LEU A 84 2.84 17.60 4.63
C LEU A 84 3.04 18.43 3.37
N TYR A 85 2.50 19.65 3.32
CA TYR A 85 2.71 20.56 2.19
C TYR A 85 4.20 20.82 1.97
N PHE A 86 4.95 21.25 2.99
CA PHE A 86 6.38 21.48 2.86
C PHE A 86 7.19 20.20 2.65
N ALA A 87 6.79 19.10 3.30
CA ALA A 87 7.43 17.80 3.14
C ALA A 87 7.32 17.28 1.70
N CYS A 88 6.19 17.52 1.01
CA CYS A 88 5.98 17.08 -0.37
C CYS A 88 6.49 18.10 -1.40
N LEU A 89 6.53 19.39 -1.06
CA LEU A 89 6.98 20.46 -1.95
C LEU A 89 8.49 20.40 -2.25
N SER A 90 9.31 20.03 -1.26
CA SER A 90 10.76 19.88 -1.46
C SER A 90 11.13 18.80 -2.49
N PRO A 91 10.67 17.54 -2.37
CA PRO A 91 10.99 16.50 -3.32
C PRO A 91 10.39 16.75 -4.71
N ILE A 92 9.17 17.31 -4.81
CA ILE A 92 8.57 17.57 -6.13
C ILE A 92 9.34 18.64 -6.91
N ILE A 93 9.84 19.68 -6.24
CA ILE A 93 10.69 20.70 -6.86
C ILE A 93 12.05 20.10 -7.23
N THR A 94 12.65 19.33 -6.32
CA THR A 94 13.97 18.70 -6.53
C THR A 94 13.94 17.74 -7.72
N PHE A 95 12.99 16.81 -7.75
CA PHE A 95 12.84 15.86 -8.84
C PHE A 95 12.41 16.56 -10.13
N GLY A 96 11.54 17.57 -10.07
CA GLY A 96 11.16 18.36 -11.23
C GLY A 96 12.32 19.13 -11.86
N GLY A 97 13.26 19.63 -11.05
CA GLY A 97 14.49 20.26 -11.53
C GLY A 97 15.44 19.26 -12.21
N LEU A 98 15.64 18.09 -11.60
CA LEU A 98 16.45 17.01 -12.19
C LEU A 98 15.83 16.52 -13.52
N LEU A 99 14.51 16.38 -13.56
CA LEU A 99 13.77 15.97 -14.76
C LEU A 99 13.87 17.02 -15.87
N SER A 100 13.87 18.31 -15.54
CA SER A 100 14.08 19.40 -16.50
C SER A 100 15.45 19.32 -17.17
N HIS A 101 16.49 19.01 -16.39
CA HIS A 101 17.84 18.82 -16.90
C HIS A 101 17.93 17.56 -17.78
N ALA A 102 17.32 16.45 -17.33
CA ALA A 102 17.34 15.19 -18.06
C ALA A 102 16.53 15.21 -19.37
N THR A 103 15.44 15.96 -19.44
CA THR A 103 14.50 15.97 -20.59
C THR A 103 14.63 17.19 -21.50
N GLY A 104 15.75 17.92 -21.41
CA GLY A 104 15.99 19.09 -22.26
C GLY A 104 14.97 20.22 -22.09
N LYS A 105 14.44 20.40 -20.88
CA LYS A 105 13.39 21.37 -20.51
C LYS A 105 11.98 21.09 -21.06
N ASN A 106 11.74 19.89 -21.60
CA ASN A 106 10.37 19.50 -21.99
C ASN A 106 9.48 19.18 -20.79
N MET A 107 10.07 18.79 -19.65
CA MET A 107 9.35 18.46 -18.42
C MET A 107 10.05 19.12 -17.23
N ALA A 108 9.49 20.21 -16.70
CA ALA A 108 10.12 20.96 -15.62
C ALA A 108 9.36 20.83 -14.28
N ALA A 109 9.82 21.60 -13.29
CA ALA A 109 9.24 21.59 -11.95
C ALA A 109 7.78 22.06 -11.92
N MET A 110 7.39 22.98 -12.81
CA MET A 110 6.02 23.50 -12.85
C MET A 110 5.03 22.45 -13.37
N GLU A 111 5.36 21.73 -14.43
CA GLU A 111 4.55 20.65 -14.98
C GLU A 111 4.42 19.50 -13.96
N SER A 112 5.51 19.19 -13.26
CA SER A 112 5.52 18.19 -12.19
C SER A 112 4.62 18.60 -11.02
N LEU A 113 4.64 19.88 -10.63
CA LEU A 113 3.77 20.43 -9.59
C LEU A 113 2.29 20.34 -9.99
N VAL A 114 1.95 20.76 -11.21
CA VAL A 114 0.57 20.71 -11.71
C VAL A 114 0.09 19.25 -11.81
N SER A 115 0.92 18.35 -12.32
CA SER A 115 0.60 16.92 -12.37
C SER A 115 0.40 16.34 -10.97
N GLY A 116 1.27 16.67 -10.01
CA GLY A 116 1.15 16.21 -8.63
C GLY A 116 -0.14 16.70 -7.96
N PHE A 117 -0.52 17.95 -8.20
CA PHE A 117 -1.77 18.53 -7.71
C PHE A 117 -3.01 17.80 -8.26
N VAL A 118 -3.09 17.63 -9.59
CA VAL A 118 -4.24 16.97 -10.24
C VAL A 118 -4.35 15.51 -9.82
N CYS A 119 -3.24 14.77 -9.85
CA CYS A 119 -3.21 13.37 -9.42
C CYS A 119 -3.51 13.22 -7.92
N GLY A 120 -2.96 14.10 -7.08
CA GLY A 120 -3.19 14.10 -5.63
C GLY A 120 -4.64 14.38 -5.27
N MET A 121 -5.29 15.35 -5.93
CA MET A 121 -6.72 15.60 -5.74
C MET A 121 -7.58 14.42 -6.21
N GLY A 122 -7.30 13.88 -7.40
CA GLY A 122 -8.03 12.73 -7.92
C GLY A 122 -7.91 11.51 -7.00
N TYR A 123 -6.70 11.19 -6.56
CA TYR A 123 -6.47 10.07 -5.64
C TYR A 123 -7.01 10.33 -4.23
N GLY A 124 -6.92 11.55 -3.71
CA GLY A 124 -7.51 11.88 -2.40
C GLY A 124 -9.03 11.70 -2.38
N LEU A 125 -9.72 12.06 -3.47
CA LEU A 125 -11.17 11.93 -3.57
C LEU A 125 -11.64 10.51 -3.88
N PHE A 126 -10.94 9.79 -4.77
CA PHE A 126 -11.40 8.49 -5.29
C PHE A 126 -10.58 7.27 -4.82
N GLY A 127 -9.39 7.47 -4.26
CA GLY A 127 -8.47 6.39 -3.88
C GLY A 127 -8.91 5.64 -2.62
N GLY A 128 -8.61 4.34 -2.52
CA GLY A 128 -9.02 3.49 -1.39
C GLY A 128 -8.49 3.95 -0.01
N GLN A 129 -7.32 4.58 0.01
CA GLN A 129 -6.59 4.97 1.21
C GLN A 129 -6.13 6.44 1.13
N PRO A 130 -6.83 7.38 1.79
CA PRO A 130 -6.54 8.81 1.68
C PRO A 130 -5.23 9.24 2.36
N LEU A 131 -4.63 8.39 3.19
CA LEU A 131 -3.33 8.65 3.82
C LEU A 131 -2.14 8.44 2.88
N THR A 132 -2.34 7.85 1.70
CA THR A 132 -1.25 7.61 0.75
C THR A 132 -0.87 8.89 0.02
N ILE A 133 0.40 9.26 0.08
CA ILE A 133 0.95 10.44 -0.59
C ILE A 133 1.50 10.01 -1.95
N LEU A 134 1.01 10.63 -3.01
CA LEU A 134 1.53 10.44 -4.35
C LEU A 134 2.71 11.38 -4.61
N GLY A 135 3.79 10.86 -5.17
CA GLY A 135 4.96 11.65 -5.52
C GLY A 135 5.83 10.96 -6.56
N SER A 136 6.64 11.75 -7.28
CA SER A 136 7.66 11.21 -8.17
C SER A 136 8.75 10.53 -7.36
N THR A 137 9.21 9.37 -7.83
CA THR A 137 10.25 8.58 -7.19
C THR A 137 11.50 8.50 -8.06
N GLY A 138 12.64 8.18 -7.46
CA GLY A 138 13.92 8.03 -8.17
C GLY A 138 13.87 7.05 -9.35
N PRO A 139 13.26 5.85 -9.23
CA PRO A 139 13.14 4.91 -10.34
C PRO A 139 12.35 5.47 -11.53
N VAL A 140 11.27 6.22 -11.27
CA VAL A 140 10.49 6.87 -12.33
C VAL A 140 11.34 7.91 -13.04
N LEU A 141 12.14 8.69 -12.33
CA LEU A 141 13.07 9.64 -12.94
C LEU A 141 14.07 8.95 -13.87
N VAL A 142 14.70 7.86 -13.41
CA VAL A 142 15.64 7.10 -14.24
C VAL A 142 14.97 6.54 -15.49
N PHE A 143 13.75 6.00 -15.34
CA PHE A 143 12.96 5.55 -16.48
C PHE A 143 12.69 6.66 -17.50
N GLU A 144 12.30 7.86 -17.04
CA GLU A 144 12.05 9.01 -17.92
C GLU A 144 13.29 9.46 -18.67
N THR A 145 14.46 9.47 -18.02
CA THR A 145 15.73 9.79 -18.69
C THR A 145 16.04 8.80 -19.82
N ILE A 146 15.85 7.49 -19.57
CA ILE A 146 16.07 6.45 -20.58
C ILE A 146 15.09 6.61 -21.75
N VAL A 147 13.82 6.90 -21.47
CA VAL A 147 12.79 7.14 -22.51
C VAL A 147 13.14 8.36 -23.35
N TYR A 148 13.62 9.43 -22.71
CA TYR A 148 14.06 10.64 -23.40
C TYR A 148 15.26 10.36 -24.32
N ASP A 149 16.32 9.74 -23.80
CA ASP A 149 17.52 9.39 -24.58
C ASP A 149 17.18 8.46 -25.76
N PHE A 150 16.30 7.49 -25.53
CA PHE A 150 15.80 6.59 -26.59
C PHE A 150 15.02 7.35 -27.67
N SER A 151 14.15 8.28 -27.28
CA SER A 151 13.36 9.08 -28.24
C SER A 151 14.27 9.94 -29.13
N ILE A 152 15.35 10.52 -28.57
CA ILE A 152 16.34 11.27 -29.34
C ILE A 152 17.08 10.35 -30.30
N GLY A 153 17.55 9.18 -29.84
CA GLY A 153 18.28 8.22 -30.68
C GLY A 153 17.45 7.70 -31.86
N MET A 154 16.13 7.62 -31.70
CA MET A 154 15.18 7.18 -32.74
C MET A 154 14.58 8.33 -33.56
N HIS A 155 14.94 9.59 -33.27
CA HIS A 155 14.35 10.80 -33.85
C HIS A 155 12.81 10.89 -33.69
N TRP A 156 12.30 10.42 -32.56
CA TRP A 156 10.88 10.50 -32.20
C TRP A 156 10.60 11.68 -31.28
N ASP A 157 9.39 12.23 -31.39
CA ASP A 157 8.92 13.26 -30.47
C ASP A 157 8.68 12.67 -29.07
N TYR A 158 9.43 13.16 -28.08
CA TYR A 158 9.39 12.66 -26.70
C TYR A 158 7.97 12.73 -26.10
N LEU A 159 7.26 13.84 -26.28
CA LEU A 159 5.93 14.03 -25.70
C LEU A 159 4.91 13.05 -26.29
N SER A 160 4.94 12.86 -27.61
CA SER A 160 4.08 11.91 -28.31
C SER A 160 4.37 10.47 -27.89
N PHE A 161 5.66 10.11 -27.77
CA PHE A 161 6.05 8.77 -27.32
C PHE A 161 5.65 8.51 -25.87
N ARG A 162 5.86 9.50 -24.98
CA ARG A 162 5.42 9.46 -23.58
C ARG A 162 3.92 9.26 -23.45
N PHE A 163 3.11 9.93 -24.29
CA PHE A 163 1.66 9.76 -24.30
C PHE A 163 1.24 8.32 -24.65
N TRP A 164 1.89 7.70 -25.65
CA TRP A 164 1.64 6.31 -26.02
C TRP A 164 2.02 5.33 -24.91
N ILE A 165 3.17 5.54 -24.25
CA ILE A 165 3.56 4.74 -23.08
C ILE A 165 2.49 4.83 -21.99
N GLY A 166 2.06 6.05 -21.65
CA GLY A 166 1.02 6.27 -20.64
C GLY A 166 -0.32 5.61 -21.00
N THR A 167 -0.70 5.64 -22.28
CA THR A 167 -1.92 4.99 -22.78
C THR A 167 -1.85 3.47 -22.60
N TRP A 168 -0.73 2.83 -22.94
CA TRP A 168 -0.54 1.40 -22.73
C TRP A 168 -0.52 1.01 -21.26
N ILE A 169 0.14 1.81 -20.40
CA ILE A 169 0.12 1.59 -18.96
C ILE A 169 -1.32 1.65 -18.43
N SER A 170 -2.12 2.63 -18.85
CA SER A 170 -3.53 2.73 -18.45
C SER A 170 -4.35 1.50 -18.86
N ILE A 171 -4.18 1.03 -20.10
CA ILE A 171 -4.86 -0.19 -20.59
C ILE A 171 -4.47 -1.41 -19.74
N ILE A 172 -3.18 -1.61 -19.49
CA ILE A 172 -2.68 -2.73 -18.69
C ILE A 172 -3.22 -2.65 -17.26
N LEU A 173 -3.22 -1.47 -16.63
CA LEU A 173 -3.77 -1.28 -15.30
C LEU A 173 -5.27 -1.60 -15.23
N VAL A 174 -6.06 -1.18 -16.22
CA VAL A 174 -7.48 -1.52 -16.29
C VAL A 174 -7.70 -3.03 -16.41
N ILE A 175 -6.89 -3.71 -17.22
CA ILE A 175 -6.95 -5.17 -17.37
C ILE A 175 -6.58 -5.86 -16.05
N LEU A 176 -5.52 -5.40 -15.37
CA LEU A 176 -5.09 -5.95 -14.08
C LEU A 176 -6.16 -5.80 -12.99
N VAL A 177 -6.84 -4.65 -12.95
CA VAL A 177 -7.97 -4.42 -12.06
C VAL A 177 -9.16 -5.31 -12.44
N ALA A 178 -9.41 -5.54 -13.73
CA ALA A 178 -10.51 -6.37 -14.18
C ALA A 178 -10.33 -7.86 -13.81
N ILE A 179 -9.08 -8.36 -13.75
CA ILE A 179 -8.77 -9.76 -13.44
C ILE A 179 -8.50 -10.02 -11.94
N ASP A 180 -8.72 -9.03 -11.07
CA ASP A 180 -8.37 -9.07 -9.65
C ASP A 180 -6.90 -9.50 -9.41
N ALA A 181 -5.96 -8.86 -10.13
CA ALA A 181 -4.53 -9.16 -9.99
C ALA A 181 -3.97 -8.85 -8.58
N SER A 182 -4.67 -8.07 -7.76
CA SER A 182 -4.31 -7.81 -6.36
C SER A 182 -4.38 -9.04 -5.45
N ALA A 183 -5.01 -10.12 -5.92
CA ALA A 183 -5.07 -11.40 -5.21
C ALA A 183 -3.87 -12.33 -5.47
N LEU A 184 -2.94 -11.92 -6.36
CA LEU A 184 -1.66 -12.61 -6.62
C LEU A 184 -0.57 -12.09 -5.70
#